data_AF-A0A7W9YBK8-F1
#
_entry.id   AF-A0A7W9YBK8-F1
#
_cell.length_a   1.000
_cell.length_b   1.000
_cell.length_c   1.000
_cell.angle_alpha   90.00
_cell.angle_beta   90.00
_cell.angle_gamma   90.00
#
_symmetry.space_group_name_H-M   'P 1'
#
loop_
_entity.id
_entity.type
_entity.pdbx_description
1 polymer ?
#
loop_
_entity_poly.entity_id
_entity_poly.type
_entity_poly.pdbx_seq_one_letter_code
_entity_poly.pdbx_strand_id
1 'polypeptide(L)'
;MWLESSLEAQSHRRMHALALEIFGSDAAPPELRKAARKVVRLLEDVIELPIADGKILTKASKKFAKLAVMLEAIATEETPIAA
;
A
#
# COMPACT_ATOMS: atom_id res chain seq x y z
N MET A 1 -5.66 2.50 -11.71
CA MET A 1 -5.30 1.13 -11.24
C MET A 1 -4.54 1.22 -9.91
N TRP A 2 -4.54 0.20 -9.04
CA TRP A 2 -3.83 0.26 -7.75
C TRP A 2 -2.34 0.62 -7.86
N LEU A 3 -1.66 0.17 -8.92
CA LEU A 3 -0.27 0.54 -9.19
C LEU A 3 -0.13 2.05 -9.42
N GLU A 4 -0.90 2.63 -10.33
CA GLU A 4 -0.94 4.07 -10.58
C GLU A 4 -1.27 4.88 -9.32
N SER A 5 -2.29 4.45 -8.56
CA SER A 5 -2.63 5.08 -7.27
C SER A 5 -1.50 4.98 -6.24
N SER A 6 -0.67 3.94 -6.30
CA SER A 6 0.49 3.81 -5.41
C SER A 6 1.61 4.79 -5.76
N LEU A 7 1.78 5.13 -7.04
CA LEU A 7 2.75 6.12 -7.51
C LEU A 7 2.32 7.56 -7.16
N GLU A 8 1.01 7.83 -7.15
CA GLU A 8 0.44 9.13 -6.80
C GLU A 8 0.24 9.36 -5.29
N ALA A 9 0.43 8.32 -4.48
CA ALA A 9 0.24 8.37 -3.02
C ALA A 9 1.39 9.09 -2.31
N GLN A 10 1.49 10.41 -2.49
CA GLN A 10 2.52 11.26 -1.89
C GLN A 10 2.25 11.67 -0.43
N SER A 11 1.12 11.26 0.15
CA SER A 11 0.77 11.54 1.55
C SER A 11 0.40 10.28 2.30
N HIS A 12 0.70 10.23 3.61
CA HIS A 12 0.33 9.10 4.46
C HIS A 12 -1.18 8.80 4.43
N ARG A 13 -2.03 9.81 4.23
CA ARG A 13 -3.49 9.64 4.09
C ARG A 13 -3.86 8.86 2.83
N ARG A 14 -3.24 9.20 1.69
CA ARG A 14 -3.44 8.45 0.45
C ARG A 14 -2.87 7.03 0.55
N MET A 15 -1.70 6.88 1.18
CA MET A 15 -1.11 5.55 1.44
C MET A 15 -2.05 4.68 2.28
N HIS A 16 -2.65 5.25 3.33
CA HIS A 16 -3.61 4.56 4.19
C HIS A 16 -4.87 4.16 3.42
N ALA A 17 -5.46 5.09 2.66
CA ALA A 17 -6.67 4.83 1.88
C ALA A 17 -6.47 3.71 0.86
N LEU A 18 -5.37 3.76 0.08
CA LEU A 18 -5.06 2.70 -0.89
C LEU A 18 -4.79 1.36 -0.21
N ALA A 19 -4.06 1.36 0.91
CA ALA A 19 -3.81 0.13 1.66
C ALA A 19 -5.10 -0.47 2.24
N LEU A 20 -6.06 0.37 2.64
CA LEU A 20 -7.37 -0.09 3.12
C LEU A 20 -8.18 -0.71 1.99
N GLU A 21 -8.19 -0.09 0.81
CA GLU A 21 -8.85 -0.60 -0.40
C GLU A 21 -8.29 -1.97 -0.80
N ILE A 22 -6.96 -2.11 -0.90
CA ILE A 22 -6.30 -3.37 -1.25
C ILE A 22 -6.56 -4.44 -0.19
N PHE A 23 -6.51 -4.07 1.10
CA PHE A 23 -6.76 -5.00 2.20
C PHE A 23 -8.20 -5.54 2.20
N GLY A 24 -9.18 -4.68 1.90
CA GLY A 24 -10.60 -5.01 1.86
C GLY A 24 -11.06 -5.68 0.56
N SER A 25 -10.21 -5.74 -0.46
CA SER A 25 -10.58 -6.34 -1.75
C SER A 25 -10.36 -7.85 -1.77
N ASP A 26 -11.39 -8.60 -2.17
CA ASP A 26 -11.28 -10.04 -2.41
C ASP A 26 -10.55 -10.39 -3.71
N ALA A 27 -10.39 -9.41 -4.62
CA ALA A 27 -9.59 -9.57 -5.83
C ALA A 27 -8.08 -9.49 -5.57
N ALA A 28 -7.66 -8.98 -4.40
CA ALA A 28 -6.25 -8.87 -4.06
C ALA A 28 -5.67 -10.24 -3.62
N PRO A 29 -4.50 -10.65 -4.14
CA PRO A 29 -3.82 -11.86 -3.68
C PRO A 29 -3.56 -11.84 -2.16
N PRO A 30 -3.60 -13.00 -1.46
CA PRO A 30 -3.49 -13.05 0.00
C PRO A 30 -2.24 -12.35 0.57
N GLU A 31 -1.08 -12.50 -0.09
CA GLU A 31 0.15 -11.84 0.34
C GLU A 31 0.12 -10.32 0.13
N LEU A 32 -0.57 -9.84 -0.93
CA LEU A 32 -0.78 -8.42 -1.18
C LEU A 32 -1.69 -7.81 -0.10
N ARG A 33 -2.81 -8.47 0.23
CA ARG A 33 -3.70 -8.06 1.34
C ARG A 33 -2.96 -8.00 2.67
N LYS A 34 -2.10 -8.99 2.94
CA LYS A 34 -1.28 -9.04 4.16
C LYS A 34 -0.25 -7.92 4.22
N ALA A 35 0.34 -7.55 3.10
CA ALA A 35 1.23 -6.39 3.02
C ALA A 35 0.46 -5.09 3.24
N ALA A 36 -0.71 -4.93 2.62
CA ALA A 36 -1.58 -3.76 2.78
C ALA A 36 -2.06 -3.59 4.23
N ARG A 37 -2.49 -4.68 4.88
CA ARG A 37 -2.88 -4.68 6.31
C ARG A 37 -1.79 -4.12 7.24
N LYS A 38 -0.52 -4.38 6.93
CA LYS A 38 0.60 -3.86 7.74
C LYS A 38 0.75 -2.35 7.62
N VAL A 39 0.41 -1.78 6.47
CA VAL A 39 0.38 -0.33 6.26
C VAL A 39 -0.80 0.27 7.00
N VAL A 40 -2.00 -0.32 6.85
CA VAL A 40 -3.22 0.10 7.55
C VAL A 40 -2.96 0.21 9.05
N ARG A 41 -2.53 -0.89 9.69
CA ARG A 41 -2.27 -0.93 11.13
C ARG A 41 -1.22 0.06 11.64
N LEU A 42 -0.29 0.49 10.81
CA LEU A 42 0.72 1.47 11.22
C LEU A 42 0.19 2.89 11.17
N LEU A 43 -0.78 3.16 10.29
CA LEU A 43 -1.32 4.49 10.06
C LEU A 43 -2.63 4.72 10.80
N GLU A 44 -3.43 3.68 11.06
CA GLU A 44 -4.77 3.73 11.69
C GLU A 44 -4.79 4.62 12.94
N ASP A 45 -3.84 4.44 13.85
CA ASP A 45 -3.80 5.18 15.12
C ASP A 45 -3.22 6.60 15.01
N VAL A 46 -2.55 6.92 13.90
CA VAL A 46 -1.79 8.18 13.74
C VAL A 46 -2.32 9.08 12.64
N ILE A 47 -3.22 8.59 11.78
CA ILE A 47 -3.62 9.29 10.56
C ILE A 47 -4.51 10.52 10.81
N GLU A 48 -5.24 10.49 11.91
CA GLU A 48 -6.11 11.56 12.40
C GLU A 48 -5.41 12.48 13.41
N LEU A 49 -4.20 12.13 13.86
CA LEU A 49 -3.47 12.95 14.81
C LEU A 49 -2.93 14.22 14.12
N PRO A 50 -3.11 15.42 14.72
CA PRO A 50 -2.54 16.65 14.18
C PRO A 50 -1.00 16.60 14.07
N ILE A 51 -0.36 15.87 14.99
CA ILE A 51 1.07 15.62 15.02
C ILE A 51 1.27 14.14 15.35
N ALA A 52 1.79 13.39 14.39
CA ALA A 52 2.09 11.96 14.51
C ALA A 52 3.58 11.71 14.76
N ASP A 53 3.92 10.57 15.37
CA ASP A 53 5.31 10.15 15.55
C ASP A 53 5.98 9.92 14.19
N GLY A 54 7.02 10.71 13.89
CA GLY A 54 7.78 10.61 12.65
C GLY A 54 8.42 9.24 12.40
N LYS A 55 8.71 8.46 13.45
CA LYS A 55 9.20 7.07 13.31
C LYS A 55 8.11 6.15 12.76
N ILE A 56 6.87 6.33 13.22
CA ILE A 56 5.72 5.56 12.73
C ILE A 56 5.46 5.90 11.26
N LEU A 57 5.44 7.19 10.92
CA LEU A 57 5.27 7.66 9.55
C LEU A 57 6.37 7.10 8.62
N THR A 58 7.64 7.19 9.02
CA THR A 58 8.76 6.63 8.25
C THR A 58 8.62 5.12 8.05
N LYS A 59 8.18 4.39 9.09
CA LYS A 59 7.95 2.95 9.01
C LYS A 59 6.79 2.61 8.07
N ALA A 60 5.71 3.39 8.11
CA ALA A 60 4.58 3.24 7.21
C ALA A 60 5.00 3.46 5.76
N SER A 61 5.77 4.51 5.45
CA SER A 61 6.30 4.76 4.10
C SER A 61 7.16 3.62 3.59
N LYS A 62 8.04 3.04 4.44
CA LYS A 62 8.83 1.85 4.06
C LYS A 62 7.95 0.62 3.77
N LYS A 63 6.88 0.41 4.54
CA LYS A 63 5.94 -0.70 4.30
C LYS A 63 5.12 -0.47 3.04
N PHE A 64 4.73 0.77 2.78
CA PHE A 64 4.00 1.15 1.59
C PHE A 64 4.87 1.03 0.33
N ALA A 65 6.14 1.44 0.38
CA ALA A 65 7.07 1.22 -0.73
C ALA A 65 7.21 -0.27 -1.07
N LYS A 66 7.26 -1.15 -0.05
CA LYS A 66 7.24 -2.59 -0.29
C LYS A 66 5.94 -3.07 -0.93
N LEU A 67 4.80 -2.51 -0.55
CA LEU A 67 3.51 -2.81 -1.17
C LEU A 67 3.49 -2.39 -2.65
N ALA A 68 4.01 -1.20 -2.96
CA ALA A 68 4.12 -0.70 -4.34
C ALA A 68 4.98 -1.62 -5.23
N VAL A 69 6.13 -2.08 -4.74
CA VAL A 69 6.97 -3.06 -5.46
C VAL A 69 6.22 -4.37 -5.72
N MET A 70 5.38 -4.83 -4.78
CA MET A 70 4.54 -6.00 -5.01
C MET A 70 3.46 -5.75 -6.07
N LEU A 71 2.88 -4.55 -6.13
CA LEU A 71 1.94 -4.15 -7.18
C LEU A 71 2.61 -4.12 -8.56
N GLU A 72 3.83 -3.60 -8.65
CA GLU A 72 4.64 -3.62 -9.88
C GLU A 72 4.93 -5.03 -10.36
N ALA A 73 5.31 -5.93 -9.44
CA ALA A 73 5.58 -7.32 -9.77
C ALA A 73 4.34 -8.03 -10.34
N ILE A 74 3.17 -7.84 -9.70
CA ILE A 74 1.90 -8.42 -10.16
C ILE A 74 1.52 -7.87 -11.55
N ALA A 75 1.63 -6.56 -11.75
CA ALA A 75 1.34 -5.95 -13.05
C ALA A 75 2.28 -6.44 -14.16
N THR A 76 3.52 -6.80 -13.81
CA THR A 76 4.50 -7.33 -14.77
C THR A 76 4.27 -8.81 -15.06
N GLU A 77 3.88 -9.61 -14.06
CA GLU A 77 3.53 -11.03 -14.21
C GLU A 77 2.26 -11.25 -15.06
N GLU A 78 1.37 -10.24 -15.16
CA GLU A 78 0.23 -10.23 -16.09
C GLU A 78 0.62 -10.04 -17.56
N THR A 79 1.90 -9.85 -17.88
CA THR A 79 2.39 -9.84 -19.27
C THR A 79 2.98 -11.22 -19.61
N PRO A 80 2.18 -12.21 -20.06
CA PRO A 80 2.79 -13.30 -20.81
C PRO A 80 3.35 -12.64 -22.07
N ILE A 81 4.66 -12.77 -22.27
CA ILE A 81 5.26 -12.59 -23.58
C ILE A 81 4.56 -13.60 -24.49
N ALA A 82 3.53 -13.12 -25.18
CA ALA A 82 2.81 -13.86 -26.19
C ALA A 82 3.70 -13.93 -27.43
N ALA A 83 4.06 -15.18 -27.76
CA ALA A 83 4.39 -15.75 -29.07
C ALA A 83 5.45 -15.05 -29.93
#